data_AF-A0A966ZAI8-F1
#
_entry.id   AF-A0A966ZAI8-F1
#
_cell.length_a   1.000
_cell.length_b   1.000
_cell.length_c   1.000
_cell.angle_alpha   90.00
_cell.angle_beta   90.00
_cell.angle_gamma   90.00
#
_symmetry.space_group_name_H-M   'P 1'
#
loop_
_entity.id
_entity.type
_entity.pdbx_description
1 polymer ?
#
loop_
_entity_poly.entity_id
_entity_poly.type
_entity_poly.pdbx_seq_one_letter_code
_entity_poly.pdbx_strand_id
1 'polypeptide(L)'
;MFECPGYRFQALITSLPASVDGLRVWQRYNGRAGCENIIKELATSYALPQLCLGKFFATEAALSLAVMAYNLCVLFQRKVGWQERINTVTLRQRLFTIGGVISRSGGYLTVRLAVPEGPLRDWWQSLLEKLSCRWLNCIAVPPKPPNANA
;
A
#
# COMPACT_ATOMS: atom_id res chain seq x y z
N MET A 1 32.26 13.46 1.09
CA MET A 1 31.31 13.96 2.11
C MET A 1 32.16 14.61 3.18
N PHE A 2 31.98 15.90 3.47
CA PHE A 2 32.77 16.59 4.49
C PHE A 2 32.09 16.40 5.85
N GLU A 3 32.69 15.56 6.70
CA GLU A 3 32.20 15.33 8.07
C GLU A 3 32.99 16.20 9.05
N CYS A 4 32.40 17.34 9.43
CA CYS A 4 32.79 18.04 10.66
C CYS A 4 31.86 17.58 11.79
N PRO A 5 32.38 17.19 12.97
CA PRO A 5 31.55 16.81 14.10
C PRO A 5 30.59 17.94 14.48
N GLY A 6 29.28 17.67 14.44
CA GLY A 6 28.22 18.61 14.82
C GLY A 6 27.48 19.30 13.67
N TYR A 7 27.96 19.27 12.41
CA TYR A 7 27.29 19.93 11.28
C TYR A 7 27.04 18.97 10.10
N ARG A 8 25.77 18.84 9.71
CA ARG A 8 25.35 18.05 8.54
C ARG A 8 25.14 18.96 7.34
N PHE A 9 26.13 19.04 6.47
CA PHE A 9 26.04 19.81 5.24
C PHE A 9 25.21 19.07 4.17
N GLN A 10 24.20 19.73 3.60
CA GLN A 10 23.41 19.22 2.48
C GLN A 10 23.52 20.20 1.30
N ALA A 11 24.13 19.75 0.20
CA ALA A 11 24.13 20.49 -1.06
C ALA A 11 23.02 19.96 -1.97
N LEU A 12 22.22 20.85 -2.55
CA LEU A 12 21.16 20.52 -3.50
C LEU A 12 21.50 21.09 -4.89
N ILE A 13 21.80 20.21 -5.84
CA ILE A 13 22.02 20.58 -7.23
C ILE A 13 20.67 20.59 -7.95
N THR A 14 20.34 21.68 -8.62
CA THR A 14 19.05 21.87 -9.30
C THR A 14 19.22 22.58 -10.63
N SER A 15 18.42 22.22 -11.62
CA SER A 15 18.34 22.88 -12.93
C SER A 15 17.23 23.94 -13.00
N LEU A 16 16.71 24.36 -11.84
CA LEU A 16 15.69 25.41 -11.75
C LEU A 16 16.33 26.80 -11.91
N PRO A 17 15.61 27.78 -12.51
CA PRO A 17 16.14 29.13 -12.65
C PRO A 17 16.36 29.79 -11.28
N ALA A 18 17.35 30.68 -11.21
CA ALA A 18 17.77 31.37 -9.97
C ALA A 18 16.68 32.24 -9.31
N SER A 19 15.54 32.44 -9.98
CA SER A 19 14.34 33.08 -9.42
C SER A 19 13.52 32.17 -8.49
N VAL A 20 13.84 30.88 -8.40
CA VAL A 20 13.18 29.94 -7.47
C VAL A 20 13.89 29.95 -6.12
N ASP A 21 13.18 30.41 -5.10
CA ASP A 21 13.62 30.38 -3.70
C ASP A 21 14.15 29.00 -3.26
N GLY A 22 15.25 29.00 -2.52
CA GLY A 22 15.91 27.80 -1.99
C GLY A 22 14.98 26.95 -1.12
N LEU A 23 14.03 27.57 -0.40
CA LEU A 23 13.01 26.83 0.35
C LEU A 23 12.15 25.95 -0.57
N ARG A 24 11.75 26.46 -1.74
CA ARG A 24 10.97 25.70 -2.74
C ARG A 24 11.80 24.61 -3.39
N VAL A 25 13.10 24.83 -3.60
CA VAL A 25 14.03 23.77 -4.06
C VAL A 25 14.10 22.64 -3.03
N TRP A 26 14.27 22.97 -1.75
CA TRP A 26 14.32 22.00 -0.65
C TRP A 26 13.00 21.23 -0.49
N GLN A 27 11.85 21.92 -0.48
CA GLN A 27 10.53 21.29 -0.44
C GLN A 27 10.32 20.32 -1.61
N ARG A 28 10.71 20.72 -2.84
CA ARG A 28 10.64 19.85 -4.03
C ARG A 28 11.56 18.64 -3.93
N TYR A 29 12.74 18.79 -3.33
CA TYR A 29 13.68 17.68 -3.13
C TYR A 29 13.17 16.70 -2.06
N ASN A 30 12.62 17.19 -0.95
CA ASN A 30 11.96 16.36 0.06
C ASN A 30 10.74 15.60 -0.49
N GLY A 31 9.98 16.20 -1.41
CA GLY A 31 8.92 15.49 -2.14
C GLY A 31 9.41 14.25 -2.90
N ARG A 32 10.65 14.24 -3.38
CA ARG A 32 11.27 13.08 -4.06
C ARG A 32 11.69 11.96 -3.11
N ALA A 33 11.97 12.25 -1.83
CA ALA A 33 12.22 11.21 -0.83
C ALA A 33 11.00 10.28 -0.65
N GLY A 34 9.79 10.79 -0.91
CA GLY A 34 8.58 9.97 -1.02
C GLY A 34 8.69 8.90 -2.11
N CYS A 35 9.21 9.23 -3.29
CA CYS A 35 9.42 8.27 -4.38
C CYS A 35 10.47 7.22 -4.03
N GLU A 36 11.57 7.59 -3.37
CA GLU A 36 12.55 6.61 -2.88
C GLU A 36 11.94 5.63 -1.87
N ASN A 37 11.10 6.10 -0.95
CA ASN A 37 10.42 5.24 0.01
C ASN A 37 9.45 4.27 -0.70
N ILE A 38 8.75 4.71 -1.74
CA ILE A 38 7.92 3.84 -2.58
C ILE A 38 8.77 2.76 -3.29
N ILE A 39 9.94 3.12 -3.82
CA ILE A 39 10.86 2.18 -4.48
C ILE A 39 11.43 1.16 -3.47
N LYS A 40 11.84 1.62 -2.28
CA LYS A 40 12.33 0.74 -1.18
C LYS A 40 11.23 -0.22 -0.70
N GLU A 41 10.00 0.26 -0.58
CA GLU A 41 8.85 -0.56 -0.21
C GLU A 41 8.49 -1.57 -1.30
N LEU A 42 8.48 -1.17 -2.58
CA LEU A 42 8.31 -2.10 -3.71
C LEU A 42 9.41 -3.18 -3.70
N ALA A 43 10.67 -2.79 -3.51
CA ALA A 43 11.78 -3.74 -3.46
C ALA A 43 11.67 -4.74 -2.30
N THR A 44 11.22 -4.28 -1.13
CA THR A 44 11.10 -5.12 0.07
C THR A 44 9.83 -5.99 0.04
N SER A 45 8.70 -5.43 -0.35
CA SER A 45 7.36 -6.07 -0.27
C SER A 45 7.01 -6.94 -1.48
N TYR A 46 7.56 -6.61 -2.66
CA TYR A 46 7.30 -7.30 -3.93
C TYR A 46 8.56 -7.99 -4.49
N ALA A 47 9.65 -8.04 -3.70
CA ALA A 47 10.90 -8.71 -4.05
C ALA A 47 11.45 -8.31 -5.44
N LEU A 48 11.40 -7.02 -5.80
CA LEU A 48 11.95 -6.52 -7.08
C LEU A 48 13.36 -7.06 -7.41
N PRO A 49 14.32 -7.20 -6.45
CA PRO A 49 15.64 -7.76 -6.76
C PRO A 49 15.62 -9.23 -7.24
N GLN A 50 14.55 -9.97 -6.94
CA GLN A 50 14.33 -11.36 -7.34
C GLN A 50 13.47 -11.49 -8.61
N LEU A 51 12.83 -10.40 -9.06
CA LEU A 51 12.03 -10.35 -10.29
C LEU A 51 12.87 -10.15 -11.57
N CYS A 52 14.17 -10.38 -11.50
CA CYS A 52 15.08 -10.42 -12.64
C CYS A 52 14.82 -11.68 -13.50
N LEU A 53 13.75 -11.68 -14.29
CA LEU A 53 13.47 -12.72 -15.27
C LEU A 53 14.50 -12.64 -16.41
N GLY A 54 14.84 -13.80 -17.00
CA GLY A 54 15.85 -13.91 -18.07
C GLY A 54 15.52 -13.24 -19.41
N LYS A 55 14.47 -12.41 -19.48
CA LYS A 55 14.06 -11.62 -20.64
C LYS A 55 13.66 -10.22 -20.19
N PHE A 56 14.20 -9.18 -20.84
CA PHE A 56 13.95 -7.77 -20.50
C PHE A 56 12.46 -7.44 -20.35
N PHE A 57 11.65 -7.76 -21.37
CA PHE A 57 10.20 -7.51 -21.37
C PHE A 57 9.44 -8.23 -20.24
N ALA A 58 9.93 -9.38 -19.79
CA ALA A 58 9.29 -10.12 -18.71
C ALA A 58 9.55 -9.45 -17.34
N THR A 59 10.76 -8.91 -17.14
CA THR A 59 11.12 -8.09 -15.97
C THR A 59 10.38 -6.75 -15.99
N GLU A 60 10.23 -6.11 -17.14
CA GLU A 60 9.45 -4.86 -17.30
C GLU A 60 7.96 -5.06 -17.00
N ALA A 61 7.36 -6.14 -17.50
CA ALA A 61 5.99 -6.51 -17.19
C ALA A 61 5.80 -6.81 -15.70
N ALA A 62 6.74 -7.53 -15.07
CA ALA A 62 6.72 -7.82 -13.64
C ALA A 62 6.84 -6.53 -12.79
N LEU A 63 7.72 -5.61 -13.16
CA LEU A 63 7.86 -4.29 -12.52
C LEU A 63 6.55 -3.49 -12.60
N SER A 64 5.95 -3.45 -13.80
CA SER A 64 4.70 -2.74 -14.06
C SER A 64 3.52 -3.33 -13.27
N LEU A 65 3.46 -4.66 -13.15
CA LEU A 65 2.47 -5.36 -12.33
C LEU A 65 2.67 -5.08 -10.83
N ALA A 66 3.91 -5.03 -10.34
CA ALA A 66 4.22 -4.67 -8.95
C ALA A 66 3.80 -3.23 -8.62
N VAL A 67 4.09 -2.26 -9.51
CA VAL A 67 3.65 -0.86 -9.37
C VAL A 67 2.10 -0.76 -9.39
N MET A 68 1.43 -1.52 -10.25
CA MET A 68 -0.03 -1.57 -10.30
C MET A 68 -0.62 -2.15 -9.01
N ALA A 69 -0.10 -3.27 -8.51
CA ALA A 69 -0.53 -3.89 -7.25
C ALA A 69 -0.33 -2.97 -6.04
N TYR A 70 0.81 -2.27 -5.99
CA TYR A 70 1.09 -1.24 -4.98
C TYR A 70 0.05 -0.11 -5.02
N ASN A 71 -0.26 0.44 -6.21
CA ASN A 71 -1.24 1.51 -6.37
C ASN A 71 -2.66 1.04 -5.96
N LEU A 72 -3.03 -0.19 -6.29
CA LEU A 72 -4.30 -0.80 -5.85
C LEU A 72 -4.36 -0.92 -4.31
N CYS A 73 -3.27 -1.32 -3.65
CA CYS A 73 -3.20 -1.35 -2.19
C CYS A 73 -3.38 0.04 -1.56
N VAL A 74 -2.76 1.09 -2.13
CA VAL A 74 -2.93 2.48 -1.65
C VAL A 74 -4.36 2.98 -1.84
N LEU A 75 -4.99 2.69 -2.98
CA LEU A 75 -6.40 3.03 -3.24
C LEU A 75 -7.35 2.29 -2.30
N PHE A 76 -7.08 1.00 -2.02
CA PHE A 76 -7.82 0.20 -1.06
C PHE A 76 -7.75 0.79 0.35
N GLN A 77 -6.55 1.11 0.85
CA GLN A 77 -6.37 1.73 2.17
C GLN A 77 -7.14 3.06 2.29
N ARG A 78 -7.08 3.91 1.25
CA ARG A 78 -7.84 5.17 1.19
C ARG A 78 -9.35 4.96 1.20
N LYS A 79 -9.87 3.96 0.46
CA LYS A 79 -11.30 3.62 0.45
C LYS A 79 -11.78 3.08 1.80
N VAL A 80 -10.98 2.22 2.44
CA VAL A 80 -11.27 1.68 3.77
C VAL A 80 -11.14 2.76 4.86
N GLY A 81 -10.38 3.82 4.61
CA GLY A 81 -10.21 4.96 5.52
C GLY A 81 -9.15 4.72 6.59
N TRP A 82 -8.22 3.79 6.35
CA TRP A 82 -7.07 3.58 7.24
C TRP A 82 -6.08 4.74 7.07
N GLN A 83 -5.94 5.51 8.15
CA GLN A 83 -5.02 6.66 8.22
C GLN A 83 -3.55 6.22 8.18
N GLU A 84 -3.25 5.07 8.80
CA GLU A 84 -1.93 4.46 8.77
C GLU A 84 -1.74 3.56 7.55
N ARG A 85 -0.57 3.69 6.94
CA ARG A 85 -0.27 3.14 5.63
C ARG A 85 0.29 1.72 5.73
N ILE A 86 -0.61 0.76 5.99
CA ILE A 86 -0.29 -0.65 6.32
C ILE A 86 0.66 -1.29 5.30
N ASN A 87 1.74 -1.90 5.77
CA ASN A 87 2.70 -2.64 4.94
C ASN A 87 2.00 -3.78 4.17
N THR A 88 2.38 -4.01 2.90
CA THR A 88 1.87 -5.10 2.05
C THR A 88 1.93 -6.48 2.72
N VAL A 89 2.96 -6.76 3.53
CA VAL A 89 3.07 -8.02 4.30
C VAL A 89 1.93 -8.14 5.32
N THR A 90 1.65 -7.06 6.06
CA THR A 90 0.58 -7.00 7.05
C THR A 90 -0.81 -7.01 6.39
N LEU A 91 -0.98 -6.37 5.22
CA LEU A 91 -2.20 -6.51 4.41
C LEU A 91 -2.43 -7.97 4.01
N ARG A 92 -1.38 -8.67 3.54
CA ARG A 92 -1.44 -10.08 3.15
C ARG A 92 -1.89 -10.97 4.31
N GLN A 93 -1.32 -10.76 5.49
CA GLN A 93 -1.71 -11.50 6.71
C GLN A 93 -3.11 -11.14 7.24
N ARG A 94 -3.60 -9.91 7.00
CA ARG A 94 -4.94 -9.49 7.44
C ARG A 94 -6.05 -9.97 6.50
N LEU A 95 -5.85 -9.90 5.19
CA LEU A 95 -6.88 -10.09 4.16
C LEU A 95 -6.73 -11.37 3.33
N PHE A 96 -5.52 -11.75 2.93
CA PHE A 96 -5.28 -12.85 1.97
C PHE A 96 -5.02 -14.22 2.62
N THR A 97 -4.98 -14.30 3.95
CA THR A 97 -4.88 -15.57 4.71
C THR A 97 -6.21 -16.29 4.89
N ILE A 98 -7.34 -15.58 4.71
CA ILE A 98 -8.66 -16.13 4.92
C ILE A 98 -9.18 -16.67 3.58
N GLY A 99 -9.27 -17.99 3.49
CA GLY A 99 -9.80 -18.67 2.30
C GLY A 99 -11.26 -18.28 2.06
N GLY A 100 -11.63 -18.11 0.79
CA GLY A 100 -12.99 -17.76 0.39
C GLY A 100 -13.37 -18.35 -0.95
N VAL A 101 -14.63 -18.76 -1.07
CA VAL A 101 -15.23 -19.29 -2.31
C VAL A 101 -16.28 -18.30 -2.80
N ILE A 102 -16.12 -17.82 -4.03
CA ILE A 102 -17.14 -17.03 -4.71
C ILE A 102 -18.13 -18.01 -5.36
N SER A 103 -19.38 -17.95 -4.94
CA SER A 103 -20.47 -18.80 -5.44
C SER A 103 -21.58 -17.93 -6.03
N ARG A 104 -22.30 -18.43 -7.04
CA ARG A 104 -23.56 -17.82 -7.49
C ARG A 104 -24.72 -18.67 -7.00
N SER A 105 -25.65 -18.06 -6.28
CA SER A 105 -26.89 -18.70 -5.81
C SER A 105 -28.06 -17.75 -6.03
N GLY A 106 -29.13 -18.23 -6.66
CA GLY A 106 -30.34 -17.42 -6.91
C GLY A 106 -30.11 -16.12 -7.69
N GLY A 107 -29.09 -16.06 -8.56
CA GLY A 107 -28.71 -14.84 -9.30
C GLY A 107 -27.76 -13.89 -8.57
N TYR A 108 -27.55 -14.06 -7.25
CA TYR A 108 -26.65 -13.23 -6.45
C TYR A 108 -25.24 -13.80 -6.39
N LEU A 109 -24.24 -12.91 -6.34
CA LEU A 109 -22.83 -13.27 -6.14
C LEU A 109 -22.53 -13.35 -4.63
N THR A 110 -22.48 -14.55 -4.08
CA THR A 110 -22.23 -14.80 -2.65
C THR A 110 -20.78 -15.17 -2.41
N VAL A 111 -20.04 -14.31 -1.70
CA VAL A 111 -18.70 -14.60 -1.21
C VAL A 111 -18.81 -15.35 0.12
N ARG A 112 -18.40 -16.62 0.14
CA ARG A 112 -18.34 -17.45 1.35
C ARG A 112 -16.92 -17.44 1.89
N LEU A 113 -16.67 -16.72 2.98
CA LEU A 113 -15.37 -16.68 3.65
C LEU A 113 -15.30 -17.75 4.75
N ALA A 114 -14.17 -18.44 4.88
CA ALA A 114 -13.88 -19.38 5.96
C ALA A 114 -13.51 -18.61 7.24
N VAL A 115 -14.49 -17.96 7.85
CA VAL A 115 -14.33 -17.09 9.02
C VAL A 115 -15.11 -17.70 10.20
N PRO A 116 -14.49 -17.90 11.38
CA PRO A 116 -15.21 -18.33 12.57
C PRO A 116 -16.25 -17.27 12.99
N GLU A 117 -17.35 -17.73 13.57
CA GLU A 117 -18.41 -16.85 14.05
C GLU A 117 -17.93 -15.99 15.24
N GLY A 118 -18.42 -14.75 15.33
CA GLY A 118 -17.95 -13.74 16.29
C GLY A 118 -17.36 -12.49 15.61
N PRO A 119 -16.57 -11.67 16.33
CA PRO A 119 -16.24 -10.29 15.94
C PRO A 119 -15.43 -10.18 14.64
N LEU A 120 -14.77 -11.25 14.22
CA LEU A 120 -14.06 -11.31 12.93
C LEU A 120 -15.03 -11.34 11.74
N ARG A 121 -16.21 -11.95 11.87
CA ARG A 121 -17.26 -11.97 10.84
C ARG A 121 -17.88 -10.59 10.67
N ASP A 122 -18.21 -9.92 11.77
CA ASP A 122 -18.79 -8.58 11.78
C ASP A 122 -17.81 -7.55 11.19
N TRP A 123 -16.51 -7.72 11.48
CA TRP A 123 -15.44 -6.94 10.86
C TRP A 123 -15.37 -7.14 9.34
N TRP A 124 -15.49 -8.38 8.84
CA TRP A 124 -15.53 -8.67 7.41
C TRP A 124 -16.78 -8.11 6.72
N GLN A 125 -17.93 -8.17 7.38
CA GLN A 125 -19.16 -7.53 6.87
C GLN A 125 -18.97 -6.01 6.78
N SER A 126 -18.51 -5.36 7.85
CA SER A 126 -18.19 -3.93 7.87
C SER A 126 -17.21 -3.50 6.77
N LEU A 127 -16.19 -4.32 6.50
CA LEU A 127 -15.22 -4.10 5.42
C LEU A 127 -15.90 -4.20 4.04
N LEU A 128 -16.66 -5.27 3.79
CA LEU A 128 -17.32 -5.52 2.50
C LEU A 128 -18.42 -4.49 2.21
N GLU A 129 -19.21 -4.11 3.22
CA GLU A 129 -20.18 -3.03 3.13
C GLU A 129 -19.49 -1.73 2.71
N LYS A 130 -18.40 -1.34 3.38
CA LYS A 130 -17.67 -0.12 3.02
C LYS A 130 -17.05 -0.18 1.61
N LEU A 131 -16.63 -1.35 1.14
CA LEU A 131 -16.17 -1.54 -0.25
C LEU A 131 -17.31 -1.49 -1.27
N SER A 132 -18.53 -1.90 -0.89
CA SER A 132 -19.73 -1.83 -1.74
C SER A 132 -20.31 -0.41 -1.81
N CYS A 133 -20.09 0.41 -0.78
CA CYS A 133 -20.50 1.82 -0.75
C CYS A 133 -19.85 2.61 -1.91
N ARG A 134 -20.69 3.10 -2.83
CA ARG A 134 -20.27 3.91 -3.97
C ARG A 134 -19.60 5.24 -3.55
N TRP A 135 -20.00 5.77 -2.40
CA TRP A 135 -19.51 7.03 -1.83
C TRP A 135 -18.44 6.79 -0.75
N LEU A 136 -17.44 7.66 -0.65
CA LEU A 136 -16.47 7.61 0.46
C LEU A 136 -17.11 8.19 1.73
N ASN A 137 -17.45 7.31 2.67
CA ASN A 137 -17.84 7.72 4.01
C ASN A 137 -16.61 7.80 4.92
N CYS A 138 -16.54 8.85 5.74
CA CYS A 138 -15.41 9.12 6.65
C CYS A 138 -15.28 8.13 7.82
N ILE A 139 -16.25 7.21 7.99
CA ILE A 139 -16.25 6.16 9.02
C ILE A 139 -15.18 5.12 8.67
N ALA A 140 -13.99 5.20 9.28
CA ALA A 140 -12.92 4.22 9.08
C ALA A 140 -13.34 2.81 9.54
N VAL A 141 -12.96 1.77 8.80
CA VAL A 141 -13.15 0.39 9.29
C VAL A 141 -12.20 0.16 10.46
N PRO A 142 -12.66 -0.36 11.62
CA PRO A 142 -11.81 -0.60 12.77
C PRO A 142 -10.65 -1.55 12.44
N PRO A 143 -9.57 -1.58 13.25
CA PRO A 143 -8.52 -2.57 13.11
C PRO A 143 -9.10 -3.99 13.21
N LYS A 144 -8.53 -4.94 12.45
CA LYS A 144 -8.93 -6.36 12.50
C LYS A 144 -8.79 -6.87 13.95
N PRO A 145 -9.84 -7.44 14.56
CA PRO A 145 -9.73 -8.02 15.90
C PRO A 145 -8.70 -9.17 15.89
N PRO A 146 -8.01 -9.43 17.02
CA PRO A 146 -7.16 -10.60 17.13
C PRO A 146 -8.00 -11.87 16.89
N ASN A 147 -7.40 -12.87 16.24
CA ASN A 147 -8.05 -14.17 16.11
C ASN A 147 -8.21 -14.75 17.52
N ALA A 148 -9.45 -15.04 17.95
CA ALA A 148 -9.74 -15.62 19.27
C ALA A 148 -9.32 -17.09 19.43
N ASN A 149 -8.54 -17.61 18.48
CA ASN A 149 -8.08 -19.00 18.41
C ASN A 149 -6.54 -19.00 18.39
N ALA A 150 -5.93 -18.66 19.53
CA ALA A 150 -4.52 -18.80 19.84
C ALA A 150 -4.39 -19.41 21.24
#